data_AF-A0A3F2RKN9-F1
#
_entry.id   AF-A0A3F2RKN9-F1
#
_cell.length_a   1.000
_cell.length_b   1.000
_cell.length_c   1.000
_cell.angle_alpha   90.00
_cell.angle_beta   90.00
_cell.angle_gamma   90.00
#
_symmetry.space_group_name_H-M   'P 1'
#
loop_
_entity.id
_entity.type
_entity.pdbx_description
1 polymer ?
#
loop_
_entity_poly.entity_id
_entity_poly.type
_entity_poly.pdbx_seq_one_letter_code
_entity_poly.pdbx_strand_id
1 'polypeptide(L)'
;MLKSWLSAVSYTVLSLAVVNDGHFTLADEWETQVDSIMANFTTIDIVGQMTEIAVYGLTNSTYQLDEAALREYAKLHISMEENGGHPM
;
A
#
# COMPACT_ATOMS: atom_id res chain seq x y z
N MET A 1 26.98 -35.84 34.12
CA MET A 1 27.13 -34.53 33.45
C MET A 1 26.71 -34.50 31.98
N LEU A 2 26.66 -35.64 31.25
CA LEU A 2 26.22 -35.71 29.85
C LEU A 2 24.80 -35.16 29.58
N LYS A 3 23.84 -35.33 30.49
CA LYS A 3 22.44 -34.89 30.30
C LYS A 3 22.24 -33.38 30.29
N SER A 4 23.11 -32.61 30.95
CA SER A 4 22.95 -31.15 31.08
C SER A 4 23.55 -30.37 29.91
N TRP A 5 24.54 -30.96 29.23
CA TRP A 5 25.11 -30.36 28.02
C TRP A 5 24.17 -30.60 26.83
N LEU A 6 23.61 -31.80 26.69
CA LEU A 6 22.74 -32.11 25.55
C LEU A 6 21.54 -31.14 25.43
N SER A 7 20.94 -30.76 26.56
CA SER A 7 19.88 -29.75 26.61
C SER A 7 20.36 -28.37 26.16
N ALA A 8 21.54 -27.92 26.61
CA ALA A 8 22.10 -26.63 26.18
C ALA A 8 22.35 -26.59 24.67
N VAL A 9 22.86 -27.68 24.08
CA VAL A 9 23.07 -27.78 22.61
C VAL A 9 21.73 -27.81 21.86
N SER A 10 20.71 -28.44 22.44
CA SER A 10 19.35 -28.47 21.89
C SER A 10 18.77 -27.04 21.78
N TYR A 11 18.92 -26.23 22.84
CA TYR A 11 18.43 -24.85 22.85
C TYR A 11 19.19 -23.94 21.87
N THR A 12 20.50 -24.14 21.68
CA THR A 12 21.27 -23.37 20.69
C THR A 12 20.91 -23.73 19.26
N VAL A 13 20.63 -25.00 18.97
CA VAL A 13 20.24 -25.44 17.62
C VAL A 13 18.81 -25.00 17.27
N LEU A 14 17.88 -25.07 18.22
CA LEU A 14 16.51 -24.56 18.05
C LEU A 14 16.50 -23.03 17.89
N SER A 15 17.35 -22.31 18.64
CA SER A 15 17.47 -20.85 18.50
C SER A 15 18.10 -20.46 17.15
N LEU A 16 19.06 -21.23 16.65
CA LEU A 16 19.69 -20.99 15.34
C LEU A 16 18.73 -21.32 14.18
N ALA A 17 17.87 -22.33 14.34
CA ALA A 17 16.81 -22.63 13.37
C ALA A 17 15.76 -21.52 13.31
N VAL A 18 15.30 -20.99 14.46
CA VAL A 18 14.36 -19.86 14.51
C VAL A 18 14.95 -18.57 13.92
N VAL A 19 16.25 -18.34 14.08
CA VAL A 19 16.94 -17.17 13.50
C VAL A 19 17.17 -17.33 11.99
N ASN A 20 17.31 -18.56 11.48
CA ASN A 20 17.55 -18.84 10.06
C ASN A 20 16.26 -19.09 9.24
N ASP A 21 15.14 -19.48 9.85
CA ASP A 21 13.95 -20.00 9.16
C ASP A 21 12.81 -18.97 8.98
N GLY A 22 13.09 -17.86 8.29
CA GLY A 22 12.08 -17.34 7.36
C GLY A 22 11.21 -16.16 7.78
N HIS A 23 11.56 -15.38 8.82
CA HIS A 23 10.83 -14.12 9.08
C HIS A 23 11.32 -12.93 8.24
N PHE A 24 12.51 -13.01 7.64
CA PHE A 24 13.03 -11.99 6.72
C PHE A 24 12.57 -12.20 5.27
N THR A 25 12.29 -13.44 4.86
CA THR A 25 11.97 -13.75 3.46
C THR A 25 10.60 -13.23 3.01
N LEU A 26 9.62 -13.12 3.92
CA LEU A 26 8.29 -12.60 3.60
C LEU A 26 8.24 -11.07 3.53
N ALA A 27 9.02 -10.38 4.36
CA ALA A 27 9.14 -8.92 4.30
C ALA A 27 9.89 -8.50 3.03
N ASP A 28 10.99 -9.18 2.71
CA ASP A 28 11.79 -8.93 1.51
C ASP A 28 10.97 -9.09 0.21
N GLU A 29 10.06 -10.06 0.13
CA GLU A 29 9.20 -10.26 -1.06
C GLU A 29 8.19 -9.12 -1.24
N TRP A 30 7.54 -8.68 -0.16
CA TRP A 30 6.58 -7.58 -0.23
C TRP A 30 7.27 -6.24 -0.46
N GLU A 31 8.44 -5.99 0.13
CA GLU A 31 9.25 -4.81 -0.15
C GLU A 31 9.70 -4.79 -1.61
N THR A 32 10.19 -5.93 -2.13
CA THR A 32 10.56 -6.05 -3.54
C THR A 32 9.37 -5.77 -4.46
N GLN A 33 8.17 -6.25 -4.09
CA GLN A 33 6.96 -5.97 -4.85
C GLN A 33 6.58 -4.48 -4.80
N VAL A 34 6.62 -3.85 -3.63
CA VAL A 34 6.36 -2.41 -3.46
C VAL A 34 7.36 -1.60 -4.29
N ASP A 35 8.65 -1.91 -4.23
CA ASP A 35 9.68 -1.24 -5.02
C ASP A 35 9.42 -1.38 -6.51
N SER A 36 9.04 -2.59 -6.99
CA SER A 36 8.70 -2.82 -8.39
C SER A 36 7.50 -2.00 -8.86
N ILE A 37 6.51 -1.79 -7.98
CA ILE A 37 5.32 -0.98 -8.26
C ILE A 37 5.70 0.51 -8.28
N MET A 38 6.39 0.97 -7.23
CA MET A 38 6.77 2.37 -7.07
C MET A 38 7.75 2.83 -8.14
N ALA A 39 8.62 1.95 -8.64
CA ALA A 39 9.53 2.25 -9.75
C ALA A 39 8.81 2.59 -11.07
N ASN A 40 7.55 2.18 -11.22
CA ASN A 40 6.74 2.48 -12.40
C ASN A 40 5.89 3.74 -12.24
N PHE A 41 5.86 4.37 -11.06
CA PHE A 41 5.11 5.58 -10.81
C PHE A 41 5.96 6.85 -11.02
N THR A 42 5.36 7.83 -11.69
CA THR A 42 5.82 9.21 -11.73
C THR A 42 5.39 9.97 -10.48
N THR A 43 5.98 11.14 -10.25
CA THR A 43 5.53 12.03 -9.16
C THR A 43 4.05 12.39 -9.28
N ILE A 44 3.54 12.55 -10.51
CA ILE A 44 2.12 12.86 -10.75
C ILE A 44 1.25 11.68 -10.35
N ASP A 45 1.67 10.44 -10.64
CA ASP A 45 0.91 9.25 -10.25
C ASP A 45 0.77 9.12 -8.74
N ILE A 46 1.87 9.37 -8.01
CA ILE A 46 1.90 9.29 -6.55
C ILE A 46 1.01 10.38 -5.94
N VAL A 47 1.19 11.63 -6.37
CA VAL A 47 0.38 12.76 -5.86
C VAL A 47 -1.09 12.60 -6.24
N GLY A 48 -1.38 12.11 -7.44
CA GLY A 48 -2.73 11.81 -7.92
C GLY A 48 -3.44 10.80 -7.03
N GLN A 49 -2.81 9.66 -6.74
CA GLN A 49 -3.40 8.62 -5.88
C GLN A 49 -3.56 9.07 -4.42
N MET A 50 -2.75 10.01 -3.95
CA MET A 50 -2.88 10.61 -2.62
C MET A 50 -3.96 11.69 -2.56
N THR A 51 -4.53 12.09 -3.71
CA THR A 51 -5.53 13.13 -3.81
C THR A 51 -6.89 12.49 -4.10
N GLU A 52 -7.91 13.01 -3.44
CA GLU A 52 -9.29 12.59 -3.63
C GLU A 52 -10.16 13.84 -3.81
N ILE A 53 -11.10 13.77 -4.75
CA ILE A 53 -12.05 14.87 -5.03
C ILE A 53 -13.46 14.38 -4.79
N ALA A 54 -14.21 15.18 -4.03
CA ALA A 54 -15.62 14.95 -3.83
C ALA A 54 -16.41 15.18 -5.13
N VAL A 55 -17.43 14.36 -5.36
CA VAL A 55 -18.21 14.35 -6.62
C VAL A 55 -18.81 15.71 -6.98
N TYR A 56 -19.16 16.55 -6.01
CA TYR A 56 -19.66 17.91 -6.29
C TYR A 56 -18.62 18.81 -6.98
N GLY A 57 -17.32 18.56 -6.79
CA GLY A 57 -16.23 19.22 -7.51
C GLY A 57 -16.18 18.87 -9.00
N LEU A 58 -16.97 17.89 -9.44
CA LEU A 58 -17.13 17.46 -10.83
C LEU A 58 -18.51 17.83 -11.39
N THR A 59 -19.33 18.57 -10.64
CA THR A 59 -20.64 19.02 -11.11
C THR A 59 -20.60 20.49 -11.47
N ASN A 60 -21.24 20.85 -12.58
CA ASN A 60 -21.39 22.24 -12.99
C ASN A 60 -22.55 22.93 -12.26
N SER A 61 -22.75 24.22 -12.53
CA SER A 61 -23.83 25.02 -11.91
C SER A 61 -25.25 24.51 -12.16
N THR A 62 -25.46 23.60 -13.12
CA THR A 62 -26.75 22.96 -13.42
C THR A 62 -26.85 21.54 -12.88
N TYR A 63 -25.94 21.14 -11.98
CA TYR A 63 -25.86 19.80 -11.37
C TYR A 63 -25.65 18.68 -12.40
N GLN A 64 -25.09 19.00 -13.57
CA GLN A 64 -24.65 18.01 -14.54
C GLN A 64 -23.15 17.77 -14.39
N LEU A 65 -22.66 16.64 -14.90
CA LEU A 65 -21.23 16.34 -14.94
C LEU A 65 -20.48 17.41 -15.74
N ASP A 66 -19.46 18.00 -15.13
CA ASP A 66 -18.48 18.83 -15.80
C ASP A 66 -17.41 17.91 -16.41
N GLU A 67 -17.61 17.53 -17.68
CA GLU A 67 -16.69 16.66 -18.39
C GLU A 67 -15.29 17.26 -18.59
N ALA A 68 -15.17 18.60 -18.58
CA ALA A 68 -13.88 19.26 -18.69
C ALA A 68 -13.11 19.10 -17.38
N ALA A 69 -13.75 19.37 -16.25
CA ALA A 69 -13.18 19.13 -14.92
C ALA A 69 -12.80 17.66 -14.74
N LEU A 70 -13.71 16.72 -15.06
CA LEU A 70 -13.45 15.29 -15.00
C LEU A 70 -12.20 14.91 -15.80
N ARG A 71 -12.07 15.43 -17.02
CA ARG A 71 -10.93 15.11 -17.89
C ARG A 71 -9.62 15.69 -17.39
N GLU A 72 -9.63 16.88 -16.80
CA GLU A 72 -8.42 17.46 -16.19
C GLU A 72 -7.97 16.66 -14.97
N TYR A 73 -8.88 16.29 -14.07
CA TYR A 73 -8.53 15.46 -12.91
C TYR A 73 -8.12 14.04 -13.28
N ALA A 74 -8.73 13.47 -14.32
CA ALA A 74 -8.33 12.17 -14.86
C ALA A 74 -6.88 12.17 -15.39
N LYS A 75 -6.41 13.28 -16.01
CA LYS A 75 -4.99 13.41 -16.42
C LYS A 75 -4.03 13.48 -15.23
N LEU A 76 -4.52 13.91 -14.07
CA LEU A 76 -3.75 13.99 -12.83
C LEU A 76 -3.81 12.71 -12.00
N HIS A 77 -4.52 11.68 -12.49
CA HIS A 77 -4.65 10.37 -11.84
C HIS A 77 -5.26 10.45 -10.42
N ILE A 78 -6.16 11.42 -10.23
CA ILE A 78 -6.87 11.67 -8.97
C ILE A 78 -8.08 10.74 -8.84
N SER A 79 -8.31 10.23 -7.62
CA SER A 79 -9.45 9.36 -7.29
C SER A 79 -10.69 10.17 -6.83
N MET A 80 -11.85 9.51 -6.82
CA MET A 80 -13.12 10.13 -6.45
C MET A 80 -13.65 9.55 -5.14
N GLU A 81 -14.20 10.43 -4.30
CA GLU A 81 -14.92 10.01 -3.09
C GLU A 81 -16.33 9.52 -3.47
N GLU A 82 -16.60 8.24 -3.23
CA GLU A 82 -17.97 7.76 -3.19
C GLU A 82 -18.64 8.37 -1.97
N ASN A 83 -19.55 9.32 -2.20
CA ASN A 83 -20.26 10.03 -1.14
C ASN A 83 -21.02 9.01 -0.28
N GLY A 84 -20.43 8.66 0.88
CA GLY A 84 -20.87 7.55 1.72
C GLY A 84 -22.19 7.85 2.40
N GLY A 85 -23.30 7.76 1.67
CA GLY A 85 -24.67 7.65 2.18
C GLY A 85 -25.18 8.76 3.11
N HIS A 86 -24.41 9.81 3.38
CA HIS A 86 -24.84 10.92 4.21
C HIS A 86 -25.42 12.04 3.33
N PRO A 87 -26.75 12.27 3.36
CA PRO A 87 -27.30 13.48 2.79
C PRO A 87 -26.76 14.68 3.57
N MET A 88 -26.17 15.65 2.85
CA MET A 88 -26.10 17.03 3.34
C MET A 88 -27.46 17.69 3.16
#